data_AF-A0A812THH2-F1
#
_entry.id   AF-A0A812THH2-F1
#
_cell.length_a   1.000
_cell.length_b   1.000
_cell.length_c   1.000
_cell.angle_alpha   90.00
_cell.angle_beta   90.00
_cell.angle_gamma   90.00
#
_symmetry.space_group_name_H-M   'P 1'
#
loop_
_entity.id
_entity.type
_entity.pdbx_description
1 polymer ?
#
loop_
_entity_poly.entity_id
_entity_poly.type
_entity_poly.pdbx_seq_one_letter_code
_entity_poly.pdbx_strand_id
1 'polypeptide(L)'
;VYHCTAQPLEWNLNSERKDDMGYMKLIVDKEEKEKVVGVHILGPNAGEIIQGLSVAIRCGVTKEHFDDCVGIHPTYAESYTTMTEEKTEGSALPTKGGC
;
A
#
# COMPACT_ATOMS: atom_id res chain seq x y z
N VAL A 1 -11.74 -2.24 -2.97
CA VAL A 1 -10.28 -2.49 -3.13
C VAL A 1 -9.61 -1.14 -3.13
N TYR A 2 -8.76 -0.88 -2.15
CA TYR A 2 -7.95 0.33 -2.11
C TYR A 2 -6.66 0.08 -2.87
N HIS A 3 -6.16 1.08 -3.59
CA HIS A 3 -4.89 0.95 -4.32
C HIS A 3 -4.15 2.28 -4.41
N CYS A 4 -2.83 2.21 -4.57
CA CYS A 4 -2.01 3.35 -4.94
C CYS A 4 -0.81 2.92 -5.78
N THR A 5 -0.39 3.78 -6.69
CA THR A 5 0.97 3.79 -7.22
C THR A 5 1.80 4.74 -6.37
N ALA A 6 2.96 4.31 -5.93
CA ALA A 6 3.87 5.16 -5.16
C ALA A 6 5.31 4.88 -5.60
N GLN A 7 6.13 5.91 -5.58
CA GLN A 7 7.54 5.78 -5.94
C GLN A 7 8.35 5.36 -4.71
N PRO A 8 8.98 4.17 -4.70
CA PRO A 8 9.86 3.76 -3.62
C PRO A 8 11.08 4.69 -3.50
N LEU A 9 11.51 4.96 -2.28
CA LEU A 9 12.66 5.82 -2.01
C LEU A 9 13.94 5.27 -2.66
N GLU A 10 14.13 3.96 -2.63
CA GLU A 10 15.29 3.29 -3.22
C GLU A 10 15.38 3.53 -4.74
N TRP A 11 14.25 3.74 -5.40
CA TRP A 11 14.21 3.99 -6.85
C TRP A 11 14.46 5.47 -7.16
N ASN A 12 14.06 6.38 -6.28
CA ASN A 12 14.40 7.81 -6.39
C ASN A 12 15.92 8.07 -6.42
N LEU A 13 16.70 7.24 -5.73
CA LEU A 13 18.16 7.35 -5.68
C LEU A 13 18.85 6.60 -6.84
N ASN A 14 18.11 5.82 -7.63
CA ASN A 14 18.65 5.08 -8.77
C ASN A 14 18.30 5.81 -10.08
N SER A 15 19.31 6.34 -10.77
CA SER A 15 19.14 7.09 -12.02
C SER A 15 18.46 6.30 -13.14
N GLU A 16 18.55 4.97 -13.13
CA GLU A 16 17.92 4.09 -14.14
C GLU A 16 16.44 3.83 -13.84
N ARG A 17 15.99 4.08 -12.61
CA ARG A 17 14.64 3.73 -12.13
C ARG A 17 13.87 4.93 -11.58
N LYS A 18 14.35 6.14 -11.84
CA LYS A 18 13.81 7.37 -11.30
C LYS A 18 12.36 7.66 -11.74
N ASP A 19 11.92 7.07 -12.84
CA ASP A 19 10.55 7.21 -13.34
C ASP A 19 9.68 5.96 -13.09
N ASP A 20 10.26 4.92 -12.45
CA ASP A 20 9.52 3.70 -12.13
C ASP A 20 8.55 3.93 -10.96
N MET A 21 7.37 3.34 -11.07
CA MET A 21 6.35 3.39 -10.03
C MET A 21 6.08 2.01 -9.46
N GLY A 22 6.08 1.92 -8.13
CA GLY A 22 5.59 0.75 -7.43
C GLY A 22 4.06 0.75 -7.41
N TYR A 23 3.47 -0.41 -7.11
CA TYR A 23 2.03 -0.54 -6.99
C TYR A 23 1.62 -1.34 -5.75
N MET A 24 0.61 -0.87 -5.03
CA MET A 24 0.10 -1.49 -3.81
C MET A 24 -1.42 -1.60 -3.87
N LYS A 25 -1.95 -2.68 -3.29
CA LYS A 25 -3.38 -2.91 -3.10
C LYS A 25 -3.68 -3.39 -1.69
N LEU A 26 -4.81 -2.93 -1.17
CA LEU A 26 -5.43 -3.43 0.05
C LEU A 26 -6.86 -3.88 -0.30
N ILE A 27 -7.11 -5.19 -0.14
CA ILE A 27 -8.39 -5.83 -0.45
C ILE A 27 -9.12 -6.04 0.86
N VAL A 28 -10.33 -5.50 0.92
CA VAL A 28 -11.16 -5.51 2.12
C VAL A 28 -12.51 -6.14 1.83
N ASP A 29 -13.09 -6.76 2.84
CA ASP A 29 -14.47 -7.23 2.84
C ASP A 29 -15.39 -6.12 3.34
N LYS A 30 -16.25 -5.59 2.46
CA LYS A 30 -17.19 -4.51 2.79
C LYS A 30 -18.30 -4.94 3.74
N GLU A 31 -18.63 -6.23 3.78
CA GLU A 31 -19.67 -6.77 4.66
C GLU A 31 -19.11 -7.01 6.08
N GLU A 32 -17.81 -7.32 6.19
CA GLU A 32 -17.12 -7.53 7.47
C GLU A 32 -16.31 -6.30 7.94
N LYS A 33 -16.94 -5.13 8.06
CA LYS A 33 -16.30 -3.89 8.58
C LYS A 33 -14.94 -3.58 7.93
N GLU A 34 -14.84 -3.78 6.63
CA GLU A 34 -13.60 -3.58 5.87
C GLU A 34 -12.40 -4.37 6.41
N LYS A 35 -12.65 -5.57 6.94
CA LYS A 35 -11.61 -6.52 7.29
C LYS A 35 -10.72 -6.78 6.08
N VAL A 36 -9.41 -6.75 6.30
CA VAL A 36 -8.44 -6.99 5.24
C VAL A 36 -8.36 -8.47 4.94
N VAL A 37 -8.72 -8.83 3.71
CA VAL A 37 -8.70 -10.21 3.21
C VAL A 37 -7.56 -10.46 2.22
N GLY A 38 -6.88 -9.38 1.77
CA GLY A 38 -5.72 -9.52 0.90
C GLY A 38 -4.89 -8.25 0.85
N VAL A 39 -3.58 -8.43 0.68
CA VAL A 39 -2.60 -7.36 0.49
C VAL A 39 -1.72 -7.74 -0.68
N HIS A 40 -1.45 -6.79 -1.57
CA HIS A 40 -0.49 -6.98 -2.66
C HIS A 40 0.46 -5.80 -2.75
N ILE A 41 1.70 -6.10 -3.13
CA ILE A 41 2.76 -5.13 -3.36
C ILE A 41 3.55 -5.55 -4.60
N LEU A 42 3.90 -4.57 -5.41
CA LEU A 42 4.89 -4.65 -6.46
C LEU A 42 5.89 -3.53 -6.20
N GLY A 43 7.12 -3.89 -5.82
CA GLY A 43 8.14 -2.92 -5.43
C GLY A 43 9.30 -3.59 -4.69
N PRO A 44 10.27 -2.79 -4.21
CA PRO A 44 11.41 -3.30 -3.44
C PRO A 44 10.93 -3.80 -2.08
N ASN A 45 11.69 -4.71 -1.49
CA ASN A 45 11.47 -5.21 -0.13
C ASN A 45 10.05 -5.79 0.11
N ALA A 46 9.42 -6.31 -0.96
CA ALA A 46 8.06 -6.83 -0.93
C ALA A 46 7.89 -7.97 0.10
N GLY A 47 8.88 -8.85 0.24
CA GLY A 47 8.83 -9.96 1.18
C GLY A 47 8.80 -9.48 2.63
N GLU A 48 9.65 -8.51 2.97
CA GLU A 48 9.80 -7.92 4.29
C GLU A 48 8.53 -7.20 4.73
N ILE A 49 7.93 -6.43 3.82
CA ILE A 49 6.68 -5.69 4.07
C ILE A 49 5.52 -6.67 4.26
N ILE A 50 5.36 -7.64 3.34
CA ILE A 50 4.26 -8.62 3.40
C ILE A 50 4.39 -9.53 4.61
N GLN A 51 5.60 -9.87 5.05
CA GLN A 51 5.81 -10.70 6.24
C GLN A 51 5.13 -10.09 7.48
N GLY A 52 5.32 -8.79 7.74
CA GLY A 52 4.65 -8.11 8.85
C GLY A 52 3.13 -8.02 8.66
N LEU A 53 2.67 -7.66 7.46
CA LEU A 53 1.24 -7.54 7.16
C LEU A 53 0.51 -8.89 7.22
N SER A 54 1.17 -10.01 6.92
CA SER A 54 0.60 -11.35 7.03
C SER A 54 0.19 -11.69 8.47
N VAL A 55 0.96 -11.24 9.46
CA VAL A 55 0.63 -11.39 10.88
C VAL A 55 -0.58 -10.53 11.24
N ALA A 56 -0.62 -9.28 10.77
CA ALA A 56 -1.75 -8.38 11.00
C ALA A 56 -3.08 -8.93 10.41
N ILE A 57 -3.04 -9.50 9.19
CA ILE A 57 -4.19 -10.17 8.56
C ILE A 57 -4.66 -11.33 9.44
N ARG A 58 -3.75 -12.16 9.94
CA ARG A 58 -4.10 -13.27 10.84
C ARG A 58 -4.73 -12.80 12.16
N CYS A 59 -4.39 -11.61 12.62
CA CYS A 59 -5.00 -10.96 13.78
C CYS A 59 -6.33 -10.26 13.46
N GLY A 60 -6.81 -10.28 12.21
CA GLY A 60 -8.09 -9.68 11.82
C GLY A 60 -8.04 -8.16 11.64
N VAL A 61 -6.94 -7.63 11.11
CA VAL A 61 -6.79 -6.19 10.83
C VAL A 61 -7.89 -5.69 9.86
N THR A 62 -8.41 -4.49 10.09
CA THR A 62 -9.39 -3.79 9.26
C THR A 62 -8.75 -2.59 8.56
N LYS A 63 -9.43 -1.99 7.59
CA LYS A 63 -8.99 -0.75 6.94
C LYS A 63 -8.76 0.39 7.94
N GLU A 64 -9.66 0.54 8.92
CA GLU A 64 -9.59 1.54 9.99
C GLU A 64 -8.27 1.44 10.77
N HIS A 65 -7.80 0.23 11.11
CA HIS A 65 -6.49 0.06 11.76
C HIS A 65 -5.32 0.57 10.92
N PHE A 66 -5.41 0.55 9.59
CA PHE A 66 -4.37 1.15 8.74
C PHE A 66 -4.46 2.68 8.72
N ASP A 67 -5.67 3.24 8.69
CA ASP A 67 -5.88 4.69 8.70
C ASP A 67 -5.50 5.35 10.04
N ASP A 68 -5.71 4.62 11.14
CA ASP A 68 -5.31 5.05 12.48
C ASP A 68 -3.81 4.85 12.76
N CYS A 69 -3.10 4.14 11.88
CA CYS A 69 -1.67 3.85 12.04
C CYS A 69 -0.82 4.98 11.46
N VAL A 70 0.15 5.47 12.24
CA VAL A 70 1.13 6.44 11.74
C VAL A 70 2.17 5.74 10.88
N GLY A 71 2.27 6.16 9.62
CA GLY A 71 3.31 5.71 8.70
C GLY A 71 4.72 6.08 9.16
N ILE A 72 5.67 5.15 9.00
CA ILE A 72 7.10 5.42 9.24
C ILE A 72 7.66 6.06 7.97
N HIS A 73 8.14 7.29 8.07
CA HIS A 73 8.67 8.04 6.94
C HIS A 73 10.21 8.12 6.96
N PRO A 74 10.90 8.01 5.80
CA PRO A 74 10.39 7.65 4.47
C PRO A 74 10.43 6.14 4.22
N THR A 75 9.29 5.49 4.03
CA THR A 75 9.24 4.05 3.69
C THR A 75 8.20 3.75 2.62
N TYR A 76 8.49 2.79 1.74
CA TYR A 76 7.49 2.38 0.74
C TYR A 76 6.20 1.85 1.39
N ALA A 77 6.34 1.13 2.52
CA ALA A 77 5.24 0.56 3.30
C ALA A 77 4.31 1.61 3.92
N GLU A 78 4.76 2.85 4.17
CA GLU A 78 3.92 3.90 4.74
C GLU A 78 2.68 4.19 3.87
N SER A 79 2.77 3.90 2.58
CA SER A 79 1.67 4.09 1.64
C SER A 79 0.42 3.28 1.98
N TYR A 80 0.53 2.19 2.75
CA TYR A 80 -0.64 1.47 3.27
C TYR A 80 -1.42 2.25 4.31
N THR A 81 -0.77 3.15 5.05
CA THR A 81 -1.40 3.94 6.12
C THR A 81 -2.17 5.16 5.61
N THR A 82 -1.92 5.57 4.36
CA THR A 82 -2.57 6.76 3.76
C THR A 82 -3.34 6.41 2.49
N MET A 83 -3.77 5.15 2.33
CA MET A 83 -4.40 4.66 1.10
C MET A 83 -5.92 4.92 1.14
N THR A 84 -6.39 5.93 0.41
CA THR A 84 -7.81 6.34 0.38
C THR A 84 -8.54 5.97 -0.91
N GLU A 85 -7.80 5.80 -2.00
CA GLU A 85 -8.38 5.69 -3.34
C GLU A 85 -8.92 4.28 -3.57
N GLU A 86 -10.24 4.18 -3.77
CA GLU A 86 -10.92 2.96 -4.16
C GLU A 86 -10.85 2.74 -5.67
N LYS A 87 -10.54 1.50 -6.09
CA LYS A 87 -10.57 1.13 -7.49
C LYS A 87 -12.00 1.17 -8.02
N THR A 88 -12.27 2.09 -8.92
CA THR A 88 -13.53 2.18 -9.67
C THR A 88 -13.29 1.88 -11.16
N GLU A 89 -14.35 1.59 -11.90
CA GLU A 89 -14.22 1.30 -13.33
C GLU A 89 -13.82 2.57 -14.09
N GLY A 90 -12.75 2.50 -14.88
CA GLY A 90 -12.25 3.63 -15.66
C GLY A 90 -11.49 4.70 -14.89
N SER A 91 -11.26 4.56 -13.58
CA SER A 91 -10.46 5.53 -12.83
C SER A 91 -8.97 5.44 -13.16
N ALA A 92 -8.31 6.59 -13.20
CA ALA A 92 -6.87 6.68 -13.35
C ALA A 92 -6.15 5.99 -12.17
N LEU A 93 -4.88 5.61 -12.37
CA LEU A 93 -4.07 5.07 -11.28
C LEU A 93 -3.77 6.17 -10.24
N PRO A 94 -4.21 6.00 -8.98
CA PRO A 94 -3.97 6.99 -7.95
C PRO A 94 -2.49 7.05 -7.62
N THR A 95 -1.84 8.12 -8.08
CA THR A 95 -0.39 8.30 -7.96
C THR A 95 -0.07 9.15 -6.74
N LYS A 96 0.55 8.52 -5.75
CA LYS A 96 1.21 9.22 -4.65
C LYS A 96 2.56 9.70 -5.17
N GLY A 97 2.74 11.02 -5.20
CA GLY A 97 4.04 11.63 -5.52
C GLY A 97 5.12 11.12 -4.58
N GLY A 98 6.35 11.01 -5.09
CA GLY A 98 7.51 10.83 -4.20
C GLY A 98 7.72 12.11 -3.41
N CYS A 99 7.88 12.00 -2.08
CA CYS A 99 8.07 13.10 -1.13
C CYS A 99 7.36 14.42 -1.49
#